data_AF-A0A0F9FMB0-F1
#
_entry.id   AF-A0A0F9FMB0-F1
#
_cell.length_a   1.000
_cell.length_b   1.000
_cell.length_c   1.000
_cell.angle_alpha   90.00
_cell.angle_beta   90.00
_cell.angle_gamma   90.00
#
_symmetry.space_group_name_H-M   'P 1'
#
loop_
_entity.id
_entity.type
_entity.pdbx_description
1 polymer ?
#
loop_
_entity_poly.entity_id
_entity_poly.type
_entity_poly.pdbx_seq_one_letter_code
_entity_poly.pdbx_strand_id
1 'polypeptide(L)'
;MTSYAANASRLANSDKIIARLRELNAPAVVRVQSTKEAKLKVLEKIYSHEPDSDTITGMVVTRAIAEHNKMAGDYAPEKHAVLGDIEITIKHEDKEA
;
A
#
# COMPACT_ATOMS: atom_id res chain seq x y z
N MET A 1 -48.11 8.88 6.81
CA MET A 1 -46.90 8.14 7.24
C MET A 1 -45.97 8.02 6.06
N THR A 2 -44.70 8.30 6.29
CA THR A 2 -43.69 8.81 5.36
C THR A 2 -43.27 7.79 4.29
N SER A 3 -43.44 8.14 3.02
CA SER A 3 -42.99 7.36 1.86
C SER A 3 -41.52 6.94 1.94
N TYR A 4 -40.70 7.74 2.63
CA TYR A 4 -39.30 7.46 2.93
C TYR A 4 -39.09 6.17 3.72
N ALA A 5 -39.94 5.86 4.71
CA ALA A 5 -39.81 4.64 5.52
C ALA A 5 -40.16 3.39 4.71
N ALA A 6 -41.19 3.48 3.86
CA ALA A 6 -41.58 2.40 2.97
C ALA A 6 -40.50 2.14 1.89
N ASN A 7 -39.90 3.19 1.34
CA ASN A 7 -38.83 3.08 0.36
C ASN A 7 -37.53 2.54 0.99
N ALA A 8 -37.16 3.00 2.18
CA ALA A 8 -36.01 2.46 2.92
C ALA A 8 -36.17 0.96 3.19
N SER A 9 -37.36 0.53 3.58
CA SER A 9 -37.65 -0.89 3.80
C SER A 9 -37.55 -1.71 2.51
N ARG A 10 -37.99 -1.18 1.36
CA ARG A 10 -37.82 -1.83 0.05
C ARG A 10 -36.36 -1.98 -0.37
N LEU A 11 -35.54 -0.94 -0.16
CA LEU A 11 -34.11 -1.01 -0.48
C LEU A 11 -33.38 -1.99 0.46
N ALA A 12 -33.67 -1.95 1.76
CA ALA A 12 -33.05 -2.85 2.74
C ALA A 12 -33.31 -4.33 2.45
N ASN A 13 -34.50 -4.65 1.90
CA ASN A 13 -34.90 -6.01 1.56
C ASN A 13 -34.58 -6.41 0.11
N SER A 14 -33.88 -5.57 -0.66
CA SER A 14 -33.52 -5.90 -2.04
C SER A 14 -32.36 -6.90 -2.07
N ASP A 15 -32.57 -8.05 -2.73
CA ASP A 15 -31.55 -9.10 -2.87
C ASP A 15 -30.21 -8.59 -3.40
N LYS A 16 -30.25 -7.62 -4.35
CA LYS A 16 -29.05 -7.00 -4.92
C LYS A 16 -28.27 -6.20 -3.87
N ILE A 17 -28.97 -5.45 -3.02
CA ILE A 17 -28.35 -4.63 -1.97
C ILE A 17 -27.80 -5.53 -0.87
N ILE A 18 -28.54 -6.57 -0.48
CA ILE A 18 -28.10 -7.57 0.50
C ILE A 18 -26.86 -8.30 -0.01
N ALA A 19 -26.84 -8.73 -1.29
CA ALA A 19 -25.67 -9.35 -1.90
C ALA A 19 -24.45 -8.41 -1.90
N ARG A 20 -24.64 -7.13 -2.27
CA ARG A 20 -23.56 -6.14 -2.24
C ARG A 20 -23.05 -5.87 -0.83
N LEU A 21 -23.93 -5.81 0.16
CA LEU A 21 -23.55 -5.67 1.56
C LEU A 21 -22.79 -6.90 2.05
N ARG A 22 -23.16 -8.11 1.62
CA ARG A 22 -22.40 -9.33 1.92
C ARG A 22 -21.04 -9.34 1.24
N GLU A 23 -20.89 -8.80 0.04
CA GLU A 23 -19.58 -8.64 -0.60
C GLU A 23 -18.69 -7.62 0.13
N LEU A 24 -19.27 -6.51 0.58
CA LEU A 24 -18.55 -5.46 1.31
C LEU A 24 -18.17 -5.89 2.73
N ASN A 25 -19.07 -6.63 3.39
CA ASN A 25 -18.88 -7.15 4.75
C ASN A 25 -18.21 -8.54 4.75
N ALA A 26 -18.05 -9.18 3.58
CA ALA A 26 -17.24 -10.38 3.49
C ALA A 26 -15.87 -10.01 4.03
N PRO A 27 -15.29 -10.84 4.92
CA PRO A 27 -13.93 -10.61 5.36
C PRO A 27 -13.10 -10.50 4.10
N ALA A 28 -12.58 -9.30 3.83
CA ALA A 28 -11.72 -9.06 2.69
C ALA A 28 -10.70 -10.18 2.74
N VAL A 29 -10.70 -11.07 1.73
CA VAL A 29 -9.65 -12.07 1.51
C VAL A 29 -8.38 -11.38 1.92
N VAL A 30 -7.78 -11.81 3.04
CA VAL A 30 -6.82 -11.04 3.82
C VAL A 30 -5.84 -10.45 2.83
N ARG A 31 -6.12 -9.23 2.36
CA ARG A 31 -5.13 -8.40 1.72
C ARG A 31 -4.34 -8.11 2.95
N VAL A 32 -3.30 -8.90 3.13
CA VAL A 32 -2.27 -8.67 4.11
C VAL A 32 -1.81 -7.25 3.77
N GLN A 33 -2.48 -6.25 4.33
CA GLN A 33 -1.94 -4.92 4.52
C GLN A 33 -0.89 -5.14 5.59
N SER A 34 0.16 -5.88 5.22
CA SER A 34 1.33 -6.04 6.03
C SER A 34 1.88 -4.64 6.11
N THR A 35 1.79 -4.08 7.31
CA THR A 35 2.52 -2.88 7.67
C THR A 35 3.99 -3.07 7.26
N LYS A 36 4.71 -1.98 7.04
CA LYS A 36 6.15 -2.04 6.69
C LYS A 36 6.90 -3.01 7.62
N GLU A 37 6.61 -2.93 8.92
CA GLU A 37 7.15 -3.81 9.96
C GLU A 37 6.80 -5.29 9.76
N ALA A 38 5.55 -5.61 9.39
CA ALA A 38 5.14 -6.99 9.15
C ALA A 38 5.81 -7.57 7.88
N LYS A 39 6.06 -6.75 6.86
CA LYS A 39 6.82 -7.16 5.67
C LYS A 39 8.29 -7.43 6.00
N LEU A 40 8.92 -6.53 6.76
CA LEU A 40 10.31 -6.69 7.20
C LEU A 40 10.51 -7.99 8.00
N LYS A 41 9.61 -8.30 8.94
CA LYS A 41 9.66 -9.55 9.72
C LYS A 41 9.55 -10.82 8.87
N VAL A 42 8.83 -10.77 7.75
CA VAL A 42 8.75 -11.91 6.82
C VAL A 42 10.05 -12.05 6.03
N LEU A 43 10.62 -10.94 5.58
CA LEU A 43 11.91 -10.92 4.89
C LEU A 43 13.04 -11.44 5.80
N GLU A 44 13.09 -10.97 7.05
CA GLU A 44 13.99 -11.46 8.10
C GLU A 44 13.92 -12.97 8.27
N LYS A 45 12.71 -13.52 8.33
CA LYS A 45 12.52 -14.97 8.38
C LYS A 45 13.10 -15.65 7.14
N ILE A 46 12.85 -15.15 5.94
CA ILE A 46 13.32 -15.79 4.70
C ILE A 46 14.84 -15.95 4.65
N TYR A 47 15.61 -14.92 5.03
CA TYR A 47 17.09 -15.01 4.96
C TYR A 47 17.75 -15.54 6.23
N SER A 48 17.02 -15.69 7.34
CA SER A 48 17.51 -16.35 8.56
C SER A 48 17.28 -17.87 8.57
N HIS A 49 16.51 -18.40 7.62
CA HIS A 49 16.40 -19.85 7.45
C HIS A 49 17.68 -20.43 6.86
N GLU A 50 18.07 -21.62 7.35
CA GLU A 50 19.13 -22.41 6.72
C GLU A 50 18.73 -22.76 5.27
N PRO A 51 19.69 -22.77 4.33
CA PRO A 51 19.44 -22.95 2.90
C PRO A 51 18.89 -24.33 2.49
N ASP A 52 18.52 -25.18 3.45
CA ASP A 52 18.10 -26.57 3.23
C ASP A 52 16.57 -26.72 3.02
N SER A 53 15.85 -25.62 2.75
CA SER A 53 14.47 -25.69 2.28
C SER A 53 14.45 -25.80 0.76
N ASP A 54 13.85 -26.88 0.22
CA ASP A 54 13.60 -27.09 -1.21
C ASP A 54 12.89 -25.90 -1.92
N THR A 55 12.31 -24.99 -1.14
CA THR A 55 11.58 -23.81 -1.63
C THR A 55 12.33 -22.48 -1.49
N ILE A 56 13.33 -22.39 -0.60
CA ILE A 56 14.07 -21.16 -0.32
C ILE A 56 15.45 -21.26 -0.94
N THR A 57 15.51 -20.97 -2.24
CA THR A 57 16.78 -20.92 -2.96
C THR A 57 17.60 -19.70 -2.56
N GLY A 58 18.92 -19.75 -2.73
CA GLY A 58 19.82 -18.60 -2.47
C GLY A 58 19.41 -17.32 -3.22
N MET A 59 18.80 -17.45 -4.41
CA MET A 59 18.26 -16.30 -5.16
C MET A 59 17.10 -15.61 -4.43
N VAL A 60 16.22 -16.37 -3.77
CA VAL A 60 15.11 -15.82 -2.99
C VAL A 60 15.65 -15.08 -1.77
N VAL A 61 16.67 -15.63 -1.12
CA VAL A 61 17.37 -15.02 0.00
C VAL A 61 18.01 -13.69 -0.42
N THR A 62 18.77 -13.64 -1.53
CA THR A 62 19.40 -12.41 -2.01
C THR A 62 18.38 -11.32 -2.34
N ARG A 63 17.25 -11.70 -2.98
CA ARG A 63 16.16 -10.74 -3.27
C ARG A 63 15.48 -10.23 -2.01
N ALA A 64 15.30 -11.08 -1.00
CA ALA A 64 14.72 -10.68 0.27
C ALA A 64 15.61 -9.67 1.02
N ILE A 65 16.93 -9.87 1.02
CA ILE A 65 17.90 -8.94 1.60
C ILE A 65 17.88 -7.59 0.86
N ALA A 66 17.88 -7.61 -0.47
CA ALA A 66 17.82 -6.39 -1.28
C ALA A 66 16.56 -5.55 -0.99
N GLU A 67 15.39 -6.21 -0.91
CA GLU A 67 14.14 -5.53 -0.58
C GLU A 67 14.12 -5.03 0.87
N HIS A 68 14.64 -5.80 1.82
CA HIS A 68 14.79 -5.37 3.21
C HIS A 68 15.63 -4.08 3.31
N ASN A 69 16.78 -4.05 2.65
CA ASN A 69 17.68 -2.89 2.63
C ASN A 69 17.03 -1.66 1.99
N LYS A 70 16.31 -1.85 0.88
CA LYS A 70 15.52 -0.79 0.25
C LYS A 70 14.45 -0.23 1.18
N MET A 71 13.74 -1.09 1.91
CA MET A 71 12.73 -0.66 2.87
C MET A 71 13.32 -0.01 4.13
N ALA A 72 14.51 -0.45 4.57
CA ALA A 72 15.23 0.12 5.71
C ALA A 72 15.88 1.48 5.39
N GLY A 73 16.08 1.79 4.10
CA GLY A 73 16.77 2.99 3.65
C GLY A 73 18.28 2.81 3.48
N ASP A 74 18.78 1.57 3.62
CA ASP A 74 20.18 1.19 3.44
C ASP A 74 20.43 0.66 2.02
N TYR A 75 19.99 1.45 1.03
CA TYR A 75 20.15 1.13 -0.39
C TYR A 75 20.79 2.31 -1.11
N ALA A 76 21.76 2.03 -1.98
CA ALA A 76 22.40 3.05 -2.79
C ALA A 76 21.37 3.67 -3.75
N PRO A 77 21.07 4.97 -3.67
CA PRO A 77 20.08 5.60 -4.53
C PRO A 77 20.44 5.44 -6.01
N GLU A 78 19.43 5.31 -6.85
CA GLU A 78 19.63 5.30 -8.30
C GLU A 78 20.27 6.65 -8.72
N LYS A 79 21.36 6.56 -9.49
CA LYS A 79 22.06 7.74 -9.99
C LYS A 79 21.25 8.37 -11.11
N HIS A 80 20.43 9.36 -10.77
CA HIS A 80 19.77 10.21 -11.76
C HIS A 80 20.64 11.44 -12.03
N ALA A 81 21.11 11.59 -13.27
CA ALA A 81 21.68 12.85 -13.74
C ALA A 81 20.53 13.75 -14.20
N VAL A 82 20.18 14.76 -13.40
CA VAL A 82 19.21 15.78 -13.79
C VAL A 82 19.99 17.00 -14.25
N LEU A 83 19.90 17.30 -15.56
CA LEU A 83 20.37 18.54 -16.16
C LEU A 83 19.13 19.39 -16.44
N GLY A 84 19.06 20.57 -15.84
CA GLY A 84 17.96 21.50 -16.06
C GLY A 84 18.28 22.86 -15.48
N ASP A 85 17.94 23.91 -16.20
CA ASP A 85 18.04 25.27 -15.74
C ASP A 85 16.84 25.59 -14.85
N ILE A 86 17.10 26.08 -13.63
CA ILE A 86 16.05 26.51 -12.71
C ILE A 86 15.91 28.03 -12.82
N GLU A 87 14.79 28.49 -13.38
CA GLU A 87 14.44 29.90 -13.40
C GLU A 87 13.48 30.23 -12.24
N ILE A 88 13.88 31.15 -11.36
CA ILE A 88 13.07 31.62 -10.22
C ILE A 88 12.71 33.08 -10.47
N THR A 89 11.42 33.38 -10.64
CA THR A 89 10.93 34.76 -10.72
C THR A 89 10.27 35.15 -9.39
N ILE A 90 10.80 36.18 -8.73
CA ILE A 90 10.22 36.75 -7.51
C ILE A 90 9.46 38.02 -7.89
N LYS A 91 8.15 38.06 -7.66
CA LYS A 91 7.33 39.27 -7.78
C LYS A 91 7.04 39.81 -6.37
N HIS A 92 7.40 41.06 -6.12
CA HIS A 92 6.94 41.82 -4.96
C HIS A 92 5.74 42.65 -5.39
N GLU A 93 4.61 42.45 -4.73
CA GLU A 93 3.47 43.36 -4.80
C GLU A 93 3.54 44.25 -3.57
N ASP A 94 3.79 45.54 -3.78
CA ASP A 94 3.68 46.53 -2.72
C ASP A 94 2.20 46.64 -2.32
N LYS A 95 1.92 46.48 -1.02
CA LYS A 95 0.61 46.83 -0.48
C LYS A 95 0.48 48.35 -0.55
N GLU A 96 -0.42 48.84 -1.40
CA GLU A 96 -0.78 50.26 -1.44
C GLU A 96 -1.10 50.76 -0.02
N ALA A 97 -0.53 51.93 0.30
CA ALA A 97 -0.57 52.59 1.61
C ALA A 97 -1.91 53.30 1.87
#